data_AF-A0A024ULH8-F1
#
_entry.id   AF-A0A024ULH8-F1
#
_cell.length_a   1.000
_cell.length_b   1.000
_cell.length_c   1.000
_cell.angle_alpha   90.00
_cell.angle_beta   90.00
_cell.angle_gamma   90.00
#
_symmetry.space_group_name_H-M   'P 1'
#
loop_
_entity.id
_entity.type
_entity.pdbx_description
1 polymer ?
#
loop_
_entity_poly.entity_id
_entity_poly.type
_entity_poly.pdbx_seq_one_letter_code
_entity_poly.pdbx_strand_id
1 'polypeptide(L)'
;MSFDAPFLRQTLLDAAKDGDLDTVVHTLDEGGASIANLIDSVDAATGMTALHHCCMRGFVDIVCYLVRHGAAVDALDHFNKTPLHHACHFGFPEVVFVLLDSGRVHVEKLYYMNAAKLTCLQTAAAKGHITILRLLLLHGDVVDGVNSVGETALHLAAAHNHLDIVDVLVSCGANPQQSTTATGDTPLHYACRAGSTEVAVYLVGLGQSIHDPNTDIVAESALQLARQGRHSVLANAIVEKAYLDATAKADADRVHAMRQQKVHEMEAIRTYLKAMRHGEAAARANEALAAFPRLKHV
;
A
#
# COMPACT_ATOMS: atom_id res chain seq x y z
N MET A 1 -18.50 -49.36 9.53
CA MET A 1 -17.36 -49.76 8.67
C MET A 1 -16.29 -48.73 8.90
N SER A 2 -15.06 -49.09 9.27
CA SER A 2 -13.98 -48.12 9.31
C SER A 2 -13.59 -47.80 7.88
N PHE A 3 -13.85 -46.57 7.41
CA PHE A 3 -13.38 -46.15 6.10
C PHE A 3 -11.84 -46.05 6.12
N ASP A 4 -11.20 -46.48 5.02
CA ASP A 4 -9.75 -46.42 4.89
C ASP A 4 -9.26 -44.96 4.86
N ALA A 5 -8.17 -44.66 5.57
CA ALA A 5 -7.65 -43.31 5.72
C ALA A 5 -7.39 -42.56 4.38
N PRO A 6 -6.90 -43.19 3.29
CA PRO A 6 -6.76 -42.53 1.99
C PRO A 6 -8.09 -42.11 1.36
N PHE A 7 -9.16 -42.90 1.55
CA PHE A 7 -10.48 -42.60 0.99
C PHE A 7 -11.04 -41.34 1.65
N LEU A 8 -11.07 -41.27 2.98
CA LEU A 8 -11.57 -40.10 3.71
C LEU A 8 -10.78 -38.82 3.40
N ARG A 9 -9.46 -38.92 3.21
CA ARG A 9 -8.63 -37.77 2.79
C ARG A 9 -9.07 -37.24 1.43
N GLN A 10 -9.25 -38.14 0.46
CA GLN A 10 -9.69 -37.76 -0.88
C GLN A 10 -11.10 -37.17 -0.86
N THR A 11 -12.03 -37.79 -0.12
CA THR A 11 -13.39 -37.29 0.08
C THR A 11 -13.40 -35.87 0.66
N LEU A 12 -12.59 -35.60 1.70
CA LEU A 12 -12.47 -34.27 2.28
C LEU A 12 -11.96 -33.25 1.26
N LEU A 13 -10.90 -33.59 0.52
CA LEU A 13 -10.31 -32.68 -0.47
C LEU A 13 -11.27 -32.39 -1.63
N ASP A 14 -11.99 -33.39 -2.11
CA ASP A 14 -12.96 -33.22 -3.21
C ASP A 14 -14.19 -32.41 -2.75
N ALA A 15 -14.73 -32.70 -1.57
CA ALA A 15 -15.81 -31.91 -0.99
C ALA A 15 -15.41 -30.43 -0.78
N ALA A 16 -14.18 -30.19 -0.31
CA ALA A 16 -13.63 -28.84 -0.18
C ALA A 16 -13.43 -28.13 -1.53
N LYS A 17 -13.07 -28.86 -2.59
CA LYS A 17 -12.96 -28.34 -3.97
C LYS A 17 -14.32 -28.00 -4.56
N ASP A 18 -15.35 -28.78 -4.23
CA ASP A 18 -16.69 -28.65 -4.80
C ASP A 18 -17.60 -27.72 -3.99
N GLY A 19 -17.22 -27.39 -2.75
CA GLY A 19 -18.01 -26.52 -1.88
C GLY A 19 -19.12 -27.26 -1.14
N ASP A 20 -18.97 -28.57 -0.97
CA ASP A 20 -19.93 -29.41 -0.27
C ASP A 20 -19.65 -29.41 1.24
N LEU A 21 -20.29 -28.49 1.95
CA LEU A 21 -20.16 -28.36 3.40
C LEU A 21 -20.63 -29.62 4.14
N ASP A 22 -21.74 -30.22 3.72
CA ASP A 22 -22.33 -31.38 4.40
C ASP A 22 -21.36 -32.56 4.37
N THR A 23 -20.75 -32.83 3.21
CA THR A 23 -19.73 -33.87 3.09
C THR A 23 -18.47 -33.52 3.88
N VAL A 24 -18.03 -32.26 3.93
CA VAL A 24 -16.88 -31.85 4.77
C VAL A 24 -17.16 -32.12 6.25
N VAL A 25 -18.31 -31.70 6.75
CA VAL A 25 -18.74 -31.89 8.15
C VAL A 25 -18.80 -33.39 8.47
N HIS A 26 -19.54 -34.15 7.66
CA HIS A 26 -19.70 -35.59 7.85
C HIS A 26 -18.35 -36.33 7.83
N THR A 27 -17.48 -36.00 6.88
CA THR A 27 -16.16 -36.65 6.75
C THR A 27 -15.26 -36.37 7.96
N LEU A 28 -15.30 -35.15 8.51
CA LEU A 28 -14.50 -34.77 9.68
C LEU A 28 -15.08 -35.36 10.99
N ASP A 29 -16.40 -35.45 11.11
CA ASP A 29 -17.08 -36.04 12.27
C ASP A 29 -16.91 -37.57 12.31
N GLU A 30 -17.02 -38.25 11.15
CA GLU A 30 -16.80 -39.70 11.04
C GLU A 30 -15.32 -40.10 11.20
N GLY A 31 -14.38 -39.22 10.82
CA GLY A 31 -12.95 -39.46 10.95
C GLY A 31 -12.48 -39.63 12.41
N GLY A 32 -13.22 -39.05 13.37
CA GLY A 32 -13.01 -39.16 14.81
C GLY A 32 -11.57 -38.85 15.28
N ALA A 33 -11.23 -39.30 16.49
CA ALA A 33 -9.86 -39.26 17.03
C ALA A 33 -8.88 -40.23 16.34
N SER A 34 -9.34 -40.99 15.33
CA SER A 34 -8.63 -42.16 14.78
C SER A 34 -7.71 -41.82 13.60
N ILE A 35 -7.84 -40.65 12.98
CA ILE A 35 -6.94 -40.18 11.92
C ILE A 35 -6.32 -38.87 12.39
N ALA A 36 -5.23 -38.97 13.16
CA ALA A 36 -4.42 -37.82 13.50
C ALA A 36 -4.12 -37.02 12.21
N ASN A 37 -4.59 -35.76 12.17
CA ASN A 37 -4.38 -34.78 11.11
C ASN A 37 -5.15 -35.01 9.78
N LEU A 38 -6.37 -35.59 9.79
CA LEU A 38 -7.22 -35.63 8.57
C LEU A 38 -7.50 -34.23 7.99
N ILE A 39 -7.79 -33.27 8.88
CA ILE A 39 -8.13 -31.88 8.52
C ILE A 39 -7.03 -31.15 7.74
N ASP A 40 -5.77 -31.53 7.97
CA ASP A 40 -4.58 -30.97 7.32
C ASP A 40 -4.02 -31.91 6.24
N SER A 41 -4.82 -32.85 5.77
CA SER A 41 -4.45 -33.68 4.62
C SER A 41 -4.22 -32.82 3.38
N VAL A 42 -3.23 -33.24 2.57
CA VAL A 42 -2.78 -32.50 1.41
C VAL A 42 -3.06 -33.28 0.12
N ASP A 43 -3.46 -32.56 -0.91
CA ASP A 43 -3.52 -33.04 -2.29
C ASP A 43 -2.09 -33.32 -2.78
N ALA A 44 -1.81 -34.56 -3.19
CA ALA A 44 -0.44 -35.00 -3.51
C ALA A 44 0.17 -34.28 -4.73
N ALA A 45 -0.65 -33.73 -5.64
CA ALA A 45 -0.15 -33.03 -6.81
C ALA A 45 0.25 -31.58 -6.48
N THR A 46 -0.52 -30.93 -5.62
CA THR A 46 -0.44 -29.49 -5.38
C THR A 46 0.07 -29.10 -4.00
N GLY A 47 0.06 -30.02 -3.04
CA GLY A 47 0.35 -29.75 -1.63
C GLY A 47 -0.77 -28.99 -0.92
N MET A 48 -1.89 -28.72 -1.59
CA MET A 48 -3.00 -27.94 -1.01
C MET A 48 -3.79 -28.76 0.00
N THR A 49 -4.11 -28.15 1.14
CA THR A 49 -5.10 -28.69 2.09
C THR A 49 -6.53 -28.33 1.67
N ALA A 50 -7.54 -28.92 2.33
CA ALA A 50 -8.93 -28.51 2.18
C ALA A 50 -9.11 -26.98 2.37
N LEU A 51 -8.43 -26.41 3.37
CA LEU A 51 -8.49 -24.98 3.65
C LEU A 51 -7.96 -24.13 2.48
N HIS A 52 -6.90 -24.58 1.78
CA HIS A 52 -6.41 -23.89 0.57
C HIS A 52 -7.48 -23.86 -0.53
N HIS A 53 -8.10 -25.01 -0.82
CA HIS A 53 -9.12 -25.12 -1.85
C HIS A 53 -10.33 -24.22 -1.57
N CYS A 54 -10.80 -24.19 -0.32
CA CYS A 54 -11.91 -23.33 0.07
C CYS A 54 -11.54 -21.85 -0.01
N CYS A 55 -10.31 -21.46 0.39
CA CYS A 55 -9.86 -20.08 0.32
C CYS A 55 -9.66 -19.59 -1.13
N MET A 56 -9.23 -20.48 -2.02
CA MET A 56 -9.11 -20.21 -3.46
C MET A 56 -10.47 -20.03 -4.16
N ARG A 57 -11.55 -20.56 -3.57
CA ARG A 57 -12.90 -20.56 -4.17
C ARG A 57 -13.91 -19.67 -3.45
N GLY A 58 -13.54 -19.11 -2.29
CA GLY A 58 -14.43 -18.24 -1.52
C GLY A 58 -15.50 -18.97 -0.72
N PHE A 59 -15.30 -20.25 -0.36
CA PHE A 59 -16.28 -21.03 0.39
C PHE A 59 -16.24 -20.68 1.89
N VAL A 60 -16.79 -19.53 2.25
CA VAL A 60 -16.71 -18.93 3.61
C VAL A 60 -17.19 -19.89 4.70
N ASP A 61 -18.31 -20.59 4.50
CA ASP A 61 -18.88 -21.48 5.52
C ASP A 61 -17.95 -22.65 5.83
N ILE A 62 -17.33 -23.24 4.80
CA ILE A 62 -16.36 -24.32 4.95
C ILE A 62 -15.07 -23.79 5.59
N VAL A 63 -14.59 -22.61 5.18
CA VAL A 63 -13.44 -21.96 5.83
C VAL A 63 -13.71 -21.77 7.32
N CYS A 64 -14.88 -21.25 7.69
CA CYS A 64 -15.27 -21.09 9.09
C CYS A 64 -15.25 -22.41 9.85
N TYR A 65 -15.82 -23.48 9.24
CA TYR A 65 -15.82 -24.81 9.84
C TYR A 65 -14.41 -25.34 10.07
N LEU A 66 -13.57 -25.35 9.03
CA LEU A 66 -12.20 -25.86 9.09
C LEU A 66 -11.35 -25.08 10.10
N VAL A 67 -11.42 -23.75 10.07
CA VAL A 67 -10.71 -22.85 10.98
C VAL A 67 -11.12 -23.13 12.43
N ARG A 68 -12.41 -23.28 12.73
CA ARG A 68 -12.91 -23.60 14.09
C ARG A 68 -12.49 -25.00 14.57
N HIS A 69 -12.32 -25.96 13.67
CA HIS A 69 -11.89 -27.32 13.98
C HIS A 69 -10.36 -27.51 13.95
N GLY A 70 -9.61 -26.40 13.94
CA GLY A 70 -8.17 -26.45 14.16
C GLY A 70 -7.33 -26.68 12.90
N ALA A 71 -7.87 -26.48 11.70
CA ALA A 71 -7.08 -26.53 10.47
C ALA A 71 -5.88 -25.58 10.55
N ALA A 72 -4.74 -26.03 9.99
CA ALA A 72 -3.51 -25.27 9.91
C ALA A 72 -3.64 -24.09 8.94
N VAL A 73 -3.91 -22.90 9.49
CA VAL A 73 -4.15 -21.66 8.70
C VAL A 73 -2.92 -21.15 7.95
N ASP A 74 -1.72 -21.58 8.33
CA ASP A 74 -0.43 -21.23 7.72
C ASP A 74 0.26 -22.41 7.02
N ALA A 75 -0.49 -23.48 6.73
CA ALA A 75 0.01 -24.58 5.90
C ALA A 75 0.48 -24.04 4.54
N LEU A 76 1.55 -24.64 4.00
CA LEU A 76 2.13 -24.24 2.72
C LEU A 76 1.82 -25.29 1.66
N ASP A 77 1.34 -24.85 0.50
CA ASP A 77 1.26 -25.69 -0.70
C ASP A 77 2.64 -25.87 -1.37
N HIS A 78 2.72 -26.64 -2.47
CA HIS A 78 3.97 -26.86 -3.20
C HIS A 78 4.56 -25.60 -3.84
N PHE A 79 3.78 -24.52 -3.92
CA PHE A 79 4.21 -23.20 -4.36
C PHE A 79 4.53 -22.30 -3.17
N ASN A 80 4.64 -22.84 -1.95
CA ASN A 80 4.84 -22.06 -0.74
C ASN A 80 3.82 -20.92 -0.63
N LYS A 81 2.53 -21.19 -0.81
CA LYS A 81 1.44 -20.25 -0.54
C LYS A 81 0.62 -20.74 0.64
N THR A 82 0.11 -19.83 1.46
CA THR A 82 -0.88 -20.16 2.50
C THR A 82 -2.30 -20.04 1.97
N PRO A 83 -3.30 -20.55 2.69
CA PRO A 83 -4.70 -20.26 2.41
C PRO A 83 -5.01 -18.76 2.30
N LEU A 84 -4.40 -17.92 3.15
CA LEU A 84 -4.55 -16.46 3.07
C LEU A 84 -4.10 -15.90 1.71
N HIS A 85 -3.01 -16.42 1.13
CA HIS A 85 -2.53 -15.97 -0.19
C HIS A 85 -3.55 -16.21 -1.28
N HIS A 86 -4.17 -17.39 -1.28
CA HIS A 86 -5.21 -17.71 -2.25
C HIS A 86 -6.41 -16.78 -2.08
N ALA A 87 -6.88 -16.56 -0.84
CA ALA A 87 -7.98 -15.64 -0.57
C ALA A 87 -7.68 -14.20 -1.03
N CYS A 88 -6.47 -13.70 -0.76
CA CYS A 88 -5.99 -12.40 -1.21
C CYS A 88 -5.82 -12.31 -2.73
N HIS A 89 -5.36 -13.37 -3.39
CA HIS A 89 -5.16 -13.39 -4.84
C HIS A 89 -6.49 -13.35 -5.60
N PHE A 90 -7.44 -14.17 -5.17
CA PHE A 90 -8.72 -14.33 -5.85
C PHE A 90 -9.80 -13.33 -5.40
N GLY A 91 -9.56 -12.57 -4.33
CA GLY A 91 -10.40 -11.43 -3.97
C GLY A 91 -11.58 -11.77 -3.07
N PHE A 92 -11.38 -12.64 -2.06
CA PHE A 92 -12.44 -13.04 -1.12
C PHE A 92 -12.27 -12.37 0.27
N PRO A 93 -12.79 -11.14 0.48
CA PRO A 93 -12.58 -10.41 1.73
C PRO A 93 -13.19 -11.08 2.96
N GLU A 94 -14.32 -11.79 2.83
CA GLU A 94 -14.95 -12.52 3.93
C GLU A 94 -14.06 -13.69 4.39
N VAL A 95 -13.44 -14.41 3.45
CA VAL A 95 -12.46 -15.46 3.77
C VAL A 95 -11.22 -14.85 4.44
N VAL A 96 -10.69 -13.75 3.89
CA VAL A 96 -9.56 -13.03 4.49
C VAL A 96 -9.90 -12.62 5.92
N PHE A 97 -11.09 -12.07 6.17
CA PHE A 97 -11.55 -11.70 7.49
C PHE A 97 -11.54 -12.90 8.45
N VAL A 98 -12.15 -14.03 8.07
CA VAL A 98 -12.19 -15.24 8.90
C VAL A 98 -10.79 -15.76 9.24
N LEU A 99 -9.87 -15.73 8.28
CA LEU A 99 -8.50 -16.16 8.50
C LEU A 99 -7.76 -15.23 9.48
N LEU A 100 -7.85 -13.92 9.28
CA LEU A 100 -7.19 -12.91 10.13
C LEU A 100 -7.78 -12.88 11.55
N ASP A 101 -9.11 -12.92 11.68
CA ASP A 101 -9.84 -12.92 12.96
C ASP A 101 -9.55 -14.17 13.79
N SER A 102 -9.06 -15.25 13.16
CA SER A 102 -8.62 -16.44 13.88
C SER A 102 -7.42 -16.22 14.82
N GLY A 103 -6.69 -15.10 14.65
CA GLY A 103 -5.51 -14.74 15.44
C GLY A 103 -4.30 -15.68 15.29
N ARG A 104 -4.36 -16.62 14.34
CA ARG A 104 -3.35 -17.67 14.13
C ARG A 104 -2.50 -17.47 12.87
N VAL A 105 -2.82 -16.47 12.06
CA VAL A 105 -2.17 -16.23 10.77
C VAL A 105 -1.00 -15.26 10.92
N HIS A 106 0.13 -15.60 10.30
CA HIS A 106 1.29 -14.70 10.18
C HIS A 106 1.21 -13.90 8.88
N VAL A 107 0.76 -12.63 8.96
CA VAL A 107 0.51 -11.78 7.79
C VAL A 107 1.77 -11.39 7.00
N GLU A 108 2.93 -11.28 7.67
CA GLU A 108 4.17 -10.72 7.08
C GLU A 108 4.97 -11.70 6.22
N LYS A 109 4.57 -12.97 6.16
CA LYS A 109 5.39 -14.00 5.53
C LYS A 109 5.51 -13.73 4.01
N LEU A 110 6.64 -14.13 3.42
CA LEU A 110 6.94 -13.93 1.99
C LEU A 110 6.70 -15.23 1.23
N TYR A 111 6.05 -15.17 0.05
CA TYR A 111 5.52 -16.37 -0.59
C TYR A 111 5.80 -16.43 -2.10
N TYR A 112 5.89 -17.64 -2.65
CA TYR A 112 6.40 -17.87 -4.01
C TYR A 112 5.26 -17.91 -5.03
N MET A 113 5.00 -16.80 -5.71
CA MET A 113 4.06 -16.75 -6.85
C MET A 113 4.80 -16.70 -8.20
N ASN A 114 6.03 -16.20 -8.19
CA ASN A 114 6.95 -15.98 -9.31
C ASN A 114 8.32 -15.58 -8.72
N ALA A 115 9.29 -15.15 -9.53
CA ALA A 115 10.60 -14.72 -9.06
C ALA A 115 10.58 -13.55 -8.05
N ALA A 116 9.50 -12.77 -7.98
CA ALA A 116 9.39 -11.57 -7.14
C ALA A 116 8.92 -11.83 -5.70
N LYS A 117 8.38 -13.03 -5.40
CA LYS A 117 7.92 -13.46 -4.06
C LYS A 117 7.04 -12.43 -3.30
N LEU A 118 5.79 -12.26 -3.73
CA LEU A 118 4.86 -11.25 -3.18
C LEU A 118 4.30 -11.61 -1.80
N THR A 119 4.01 -10.59 -0.97
CA THR A 119 3.16 -10.68 0.23
C THR A 119 1.66 -10.64 -0.11
N CYS A 120 0.80 -10.88 0.89
CA CYS A 120 -0.64 -10.67 0.76
C CYS A 120 -0.99 -9.22 0.44
N LEU A 121 -0.39 -8.24 1.13
CA LEU A 121 -0.64 -6.81 0.90
C LEU A 121 -0.28 -6.40 -0.52
N GLN A 122 0.89 -6.84 -1.01
CA GLN A 122 1.35 -6.60 -2.37
C GLN A 122 0.46 -7.26 -3.42
N THR A 123 -0.02 -8.48 -3.15
CA THR A 123 -0.96 -9.18 -4.03
C THR A 123 -2.28 -8.44 -4.13
N ALA A 124 -2.85 -8.01 -2.99
CA ALA A 124 -4.07 -7.22 -2.95
C ALA A 124 -3.90 -5.88 -3.68
N ALA A 125 -2.75 -5.22 -3.50
CA ALA A 125 -2.40 -3.98 -4.16
C ALA A 125 -2.29 -4.12 -5.68
N ALA A 126 -1.61 -5.15 -6.19
CA ALA A 126 -1.50 -5.41 -7.63
C ALA A 126 -2.86 -5.75 -8.27
N LYS A 127 -3.72 -6.46 -7.54
CA LYS A 127 -5.01 -6.94 -8.03
C LYS A 127 -6.17 -5.94 -7.89
N GLY A 128 -6.00 -4.85 -7.14
CA GLY A 128 -7.08 -3.88 -6.94
C GLY A 128 -8.05 -4.24 -5.81
N HIS A 129 -7.67 -5.13 -4.89
CA HIS A 129 -8.56 -5.62 -3.83
C HIS A 129 -8.54 -4.73 -2.59
N ILE A 130 -9.17 -3.54 -2.68
CA ILE A 130 -9.14 -2.50 -1.64
C ILE A 130 -9.64 -2.97 -0.26
N THR A 131 -10.70 -3.78 -0.20
CA THR A 131 -11.24 -4.29 1.07
C THR A 131 -10.24 -5.22 1.76
N ILE A 132 -9.58 -6.08 0.98
CA ILE A 132 -8.55 -7.00 1.48
C ILE A 132 -7.33 -6.22 1.96
N LEU A 133 -6.89 -5.22 1.18
CA LEU A 133 -5.80 -4.33 1.56
C LEU A 133 -6.06 -3.69 2.94
N ARG A 134 -7.25 -3.12 3.14
CA ARG A 134 -7.64 -2.52 4.43
C ARG A 134 -7.67 -3.53 5.56
N LEU A 135 -8.17 -4.74 5.33
CA LEU A 135 -8.18 -5.81 6.32
C LEU A 135 -6.76 -6.21 6.77
N LEU A 136 -5.83 -6.35 5.82
CA LEU A 136 -4.43 -6.69 6.11
C LEU A 136 -3.75 -5.59 6.94
N LEU A 137 -3.90 -4.32 6.53
CA LEU A 137 -3.36 -3.18 7.27
C LEU A 137 -3.93 -3.06 8.68
N LEU A 138 -5.24 -3.32 8.85
CA LEU A 138 -5.89 -3.32 10.16
C LEU A 138 -5.32 -4.41 11.09
N HIS A 139 -4.86 -5.54 10.54
CA HIS A 139 -4.24 -6.65 11.28
C HIS A 139 -2.71 -6.54 11.36
N GLY A 140 -2.15 -5.36 11.10
CA GLY A 140 -0.75 -5.06 11.37
C GLY A 140 0.23 -5.47 10.28
N ASP A 141 -0.21 -5.70 9.05
CA ASP A 141 0.71 -5.92 7.91
C ASP A 141 1.59 -4.67 7.67
N VAL A 142 2.83 -4.89 7.23
CA VAL A 142 3.86 -3.86 7.10
C VAL A 142 3.63 -3.09 5.80
N VAL A 143 3.20 -1.83 5.94
CA VAL A 143 2.85 -0.93 4.82
C VAL A 143 3.96 -0.84 3.75
N ASP A 144 5.21 -0.61 4.18
CA ASP A 144 6.39 -0.50 3.30
C ASP A 144 7.19 -1.81 3.21
N GLY A 145 6.55 -2.95 3.48
CA GLY A 145 7.15 -4.26 3.28
C GLY A 145 7.55 -4.48 1.82
N VAL A 146 8.78 -4.97 1.61
CA VAL A 146 9.35 -5.20 0.28
C VAL A 146 9.38 -6.68 -0.10
N ASN A 147 9.16 -6.95 -1.38
CA ASN A 147 9.30 -8.30 -1.95
C ASN A 147 10.77 -8.62 -2.29
N SER A 148 11.05 -9.75 -2.94
CA SER A 148 12.44 -10.16 -3.23
C SER A 148 13.15 -9.33 -4.31
N VAL A 149 12.45 -8.43 -4.98
CA VAL A 149 13.02 -7.46 -5.94
C VAL A 149 12.95 -6.02 -5.43
N GLY A 150 12.55 -5.82 -4.17
CA GLY A 150 12.51 -4.51 -3.53
C GLY A 150 11.22 -3.70 -3.76
N GLU A 151 10.17 -4.29 -4.33
CA GLU A 151 8.91 -3.59 -4.57
C GLU A 151 8.05 -3.57 -3.31
N THR A 152 7.43 -2.42 -3.02
CA THR A 152 6.37 -2.29 -2.01
C THR A 152 4.98 -2.44 -2.62
N ALA A 153 3.94 -2.56 -1.78
CA ALA A 153 2.55 -2.53 -2.25
C ALA A 153 2.23 -1.27 -3.08
N LEU A 154 2.85 -0.13 -2.74
CA LEU A 154 2.64 1.13 -3.45
C LEU A 154 3.21 1.12 -4.87
N HIS A 155 4.37 0.47 -5.10
CA HIS A 155 4.92 0.28 -6.46
C HIS A 155 3.94 -0.51 -7.34
N LEU A 156 3.39 -1.60 -6.80
CA LEU A 156 2.49 -2.47 -7.54
C LEU A 156 1.13 -1.82 -7.81
N ALA A 157 0.56 -1.11 -6.83
CA ALA A 157 -0.67 -0.34 -7.03
C ALA A 157 -0.48 0.76 -8.08
N ALA A 158 0.68 1.42 -8.08
CA ALA A 158 1.02 2.44 -9.05
C ALA A 158 1.17 1.88 -10.47
N ALA A 159 1.78 0.71 -10.62
CA ALA A 159 1.89 0.02 -11.92
C ALA A 159 0.53 -0.37 -12.52
N HIS A 160 -0.48 -0.63 -11.69
CA HIS A 160 -1.80 -1.10 -12.13
C HIS A 160 -2.89 -0.01 -12.10
N ASN A 161 -2.51 1.24 -11.81
CA ASN A 161 -3.41 2.41 -11.77
C ASN A 161 -4.54 2.31 -10.72
N HIS A 162 -4.29 1.66 -9.58
CA HIS A 162 -5.26 1.56 -8.48
C HIS A 162 -5.15 2.75 -7.52
N LEU A 163 -5.75 3.89 -7.89
CA LEU A 163 -5.63 5.15 -7.14
C LEU A 163 -6.20 5.07 -5.71
N ASP A 164 -7.29 4.34 -5.51
CA ASP A 164 -7.91 4.12 -4.21
C ASP A 164 -6.99 3.36 -3.23
N ILE A 165 -6.25 2.38 -3.74
CA ILE A 165 -5.23 1.65 -2.98
C ILE A 165 -4.04 2.55 -2.67
N VAL A 166 -3.57 3.34 -3.65
CA VAL A 166 -2.49 4.32 -3.46
C VAL A 166 -2.83 5.30 -2.34
N ASP A 167 -4.05 5.86 -2.36
CA ASP A 167 -4.52 6.82 -1.37
C ASP A 167 -4.58 6.21 0.05
N VAL A 168 -5.06 4.96 0.17
CA VAL A 168 -5.05 4.25 1.46
C VAL A 168 -3.62 3.97 1.95
N LEU A 169 -2.73 3.48 1.09
CA LEU A 169 -1.35 3.19 1.47
C LEU A 169 -0.62 4.45 1.96
N VAL A 170 -0.72 5.56 1.21
CA VAL A 170 -0.13 6.86 1.61
C VAL A 170 -0.74 7.37 2.92
N SER A 171 -2.06 7.25 3.08
CA SER A 171 -2.74 7.63 4.34
C SER A 171 -2.32 6.77 5.53
N CYS A 172 -1.92 5.52 5.29
CA CYS A 172 -1.34 4.62 6.29
C CYS A 172 0.18 4.80 6.48
N GLY A 173 0.79 5.82 5.85
CA GLY A 173 2.18 6.19 6.05
C GLY A 173 3.18 5.54 5.09
N ALA A 174 2.72 4.94 3.98
CA ALA A 174 3.62 4.46 2.93
C ALA A 174 4.48 5.60 2.39
N ASN A 175 5.78 5.37 2.21
CA ASN A 175 6.64 6.37 1.60
C ASN A 175 6.41 6.46 0.07
N PRO A 176 5.85 7.57 -0.46
CA PRO A 176 5.58 7.69 -1.89
C PRO A 176 6.86 7.78 -2.73
N GLN A 177 8.00 8.10 -2.13
CA GLN A 177 9.30 8.24 -2.79
C GLN A 177 10.22 7.04 -2.56
N GLN A 178 9.70 5.93 -2.04
CA GLN A 178 10.50 4.73 -1.79
C GLN A 178 11.16 4.25 -3.10
N SER A 179 12.46 3.97 -3.06
CA SER A 179 13.25 3.53 -4.23
C SER A 179 14.09 2.29 -3.89
N THR A 180 13.46 1.28 -3.30
CA THR A 180 14.11 0.07 -2.79
C THR A 180 14.41 -0.99 -3.84
N THR A 181 13.96 -0.80 -5.08
CA THR A 181 14.23 -1.75 -6.17
C THR A 181 15.68 -1.67 -6.63
N ALA A 182 16.17 -2.72 -7.28
CA ALA A 182 17.54 -2.74 -7.80
C ALA A 182 17.81 -1.63 -8.85
N THR A 183 16.76 -1.19 -9.56
CA THR A 183 16.82 -0.08 -10.52
C THR A 183 16.62 1.29 -9.87
N GLY A 184 16.32 1.36 -8.57
CA GLY A 184 16.00 2.62 -7.88
C GLY A 184 14.72 3.27 -8.37
N ASP A 185 13.83 2.50 -9.02
CA ASP A 185 12.53 2.99 -9.49
C ASP A 185 11.63 3.31 -8.29
N THR A 186 11.04 4.51 -8.30
CA THR A 186 9.99 4.91 -7.34
C THR A 186 8.60 4.46 -7.82
N PRO A 187 7.54 4.54 -6.98
CA PRO A 187 6.17 4.33 -7.44
C PRO A 187 5.77 5.18 -8.65
N LEU A 188 6.28 6.41 -8.77
CA LEU A 188 6.04 7.25 -9.95
C LEU A 188 6.73 6.70 -11.21
N HIS A 189 7.94 6.13 -11.10
CA HIS A 189 8.60 5.44 -12.22
C HIS A 189 7.76 4.25 -12.70
N TYR A 190 7.21 3.44 -11.78
CA TYR A 190 6.30 2.33 -12.11
C TYR A 190 5.03 2.81 -12.81
N ALA A 191 4.36 3.85 -12.28
CA ALA A 191 3.17 4.42 -12.90
C ALA A 191 3.45 4.93 -14.33
N CYS A 192 4.55 5.67 -14.51
CA CYS A 192 4.94 6.20 -15.81
C CYS A 192 5.34 5.11 -16.82
N ARG A 193 6.05 4.06 -16.38
CA ARG A 193 6.42 2.91 -17.22
C ARG A 193 5.18 2.15 -17.70
N ALA A 194 4.20 1.97 -16.82
CA ALA A 194 2.97 1.23 -17.10
C ALA A 194 1.88 2.05 -17.81
N GLY A 195 1.95 3.39 -17.79
CA GLY A 195 0.90 4.25 -18.36
C GLY A 195 -0.23 4.61 -17.40
N SER A 196 -0.03 4.42 -16.09
CA SER A 196 -1.00 4.68 -15.02
C SER A 196 -1.19 6.18 -14.75
N THR A 197 -2.04 6.83 -15.54
CA THR A 197 -2.16 8.29 -15.57
C THR A 197 -2.69 8.87 -14.28
N GLU A 198 -3.74 8.29 -13.70
CA GLU A 198 -4.40 8.82 -12.50
C GLU A 198 -3.45 8.77 -11.30
N VAL A 199 -2.79 7.62 -11.10
CA VAL A 199 -1.81 7.48 -10.03
C VAL A 199 -0.61 8.39 -10.26
N ALA A 200 -0.07 8.49 -11.48
CA ALA A 200 1.08 9.35 -11.75
C ALA A 200 0.80 10.83 -11.41
N VAL A 201 -0.38 11.33 -11.80
CA VAL A 201 -0.80 12.71 -11.47
C VAL A 201 -0.96 12.90 -9.96
N TYR A 202 -1.54 11.93 -9.26
CA TYR A 202 -1.67 11.98 -7.80
C TYR A 202 -0.30 12.02 -7.11
N LEU A 203 0.62 11.14 -7.51
CA LEU A 203 1.98 11.07 -6.95
C LEU A 203 2.79 12.35 -7.20
N VAL A 204 2.65 12.97 -8.38
CA VAL A 204 3.24 14.31 -8.64
C VAL A 204 2.63 15.36 -7.71
N GLY A 205 1.32 15.30 -7.47
CA GLY A 205 0.63 16.15 -6.48
C GLY A 205 1.12 15.99 -5.05
N LEU A 206 1.73 14.85 -4.71
CA LEU A 206 2.44 14.63 -3.44
C LEU A 206 3.87 15.21 -3.43
N GLY A 207 4.27 15.92 -4.48
CA GLY A 207 5.57 16.57 -4.60
C GLY A 207 6.68 15.67 -5.17
N GLN A 208 6.34 14.55 -5.81
CA GLN A 208 7.36 13.73 -6.49
C GLN A 208 7.90 14.43 -7.73
N SER A 209 9.22 14.40 -7.90
CA SER A 209 9.89 14.94 -9.08
C SER A 209 9.66 14.05 -10.29
N ILE A 210 9.26 14.67 -11.41
CA ILE A 210 9.15 13.98 -12.72
C ILE A 210 10.51 13.87 -13.44
N HIS A 211 11.56 14.49 -12.88
CA HIS A 211 12.89 14.64 -13.51
C HIS A 211 14.00 13.89 -12.79
N ASP A 212 13.77 13.45 -11.55
CA ASP A 212 14.77 12.69 -10.80
C ASP A 212 14.94 11.33 -11.47
N PRO A 213 16.16 10.95 -11.86
CA PRO A 213 16.38 9.67 -12.51
C PRO A 213 16.42 8.53 -11.49
N ASN A 214 16.02 7.34 -11.93
CA ASN A 214 16.28 6.10 -11.22
C ASN A 214 17.80 5.77 -11.21
N THR A 215 18.18 4.68 -10.55
CA THR A 215 19.57 4.24 -10.40
C THR A 215 19.93 3.05 -11.30
N ASP A 216 19.16 2.83 -12.38
CA ASP A 216 19.46 1.78 -13.36
C ASP A 216 20.71 2.11 -14.18
N ILE A 217 21.23 1.13 -14.92
CA ILE A 217 22.39 1.28 -15.82
C ILE A 217 22.16 2.44 -16.80
N VAL A 218 20.93 2.54 -17.32
CA VAL A 218 20.46 3.70 -18.08
C VAL A 218 19.53 4.48 -17.17
N ALA A 219 20.10 5.46 -16.48
CA ALA A 219 19.37 6.29 -15.54
C ALA A 219 18.26 7.09 -16.25
N GLU A 220 17.00 6.84 -15.87
CA GLU A 220 15.82 7.38 -16.52
C GLU A 220 14.88 8.01 -15.50
N SER A 221 14.41 9.22 -15.79
CA SER A 221 13.35 9.87 -15.03
C SER A 221 11.98 9.32 -15.39
N ALA A 222 11.02 9.47 -14.48
CA ALA A 222 9.62 9.09 -14.72
C ALA A 222 9.04 9.68 -16.02
N LEU A 223 9.36 10.94 -16.35
CA LEU A 223 8.92 11.56 -17.61
C LEU A 223 9.54 10.90 -18.85
N GLN A 224 10.81 10.48 -18.79
CA GLN A 224 11.46 9.75 -19.88
C GLN A 224 10.81 8.39 -20.08
N LEU A 225 10.54 7.65 -19.01
CA LEU A 225 9.85 6.36 -19.05
C LEU A 225 8.46 6.47 -19.69
N ALA A 226 7.68 7.49 -19.30
CA ALA A 226 6.37 7.75 -19.90
C ALA A 226 6.45 7.99 -21.42
N ARG A 227 7.44 8.79 -21.87
CA ARG A 227 7.63 9.11 -23.29
C ARG A 227 8.09 7.90 -24.09
N GLN A 228 9.02 7.10 -23.56
CA GLN A 228 9.50 5.88 -24.21
C GLN A 228 8.42 4.80 -24.31
N GLY A 229 7.59 4.68 -23.26
CA GLY A 229 6.40 3.83 -23.24
C GLY A 229 5.29 4.30 -24.20
N ARG A 230 5.47 5.44 -24.87
CA ARG A 230 4.48 6.09 -25.75
C ARG A 230 3.19 6.51 -25.04
N HIS A 231 3.28 6.79 -23.74
CA HIS A 231 2.18 7.28 -22.91
C HIS A 231 2.06 8.81 -22.97
N SER A 232 1.78 9.35 -24.17
CA SER A 232 1.79 10.80 -24.42
C SER A 232 0.79 11.58 -23.55
N VAL A 233 -0.40 11.02 -23.32
CA VAL A 233 -1.43 11.62 -22.45
C VAL A 233 -0.90 11.72 -21.01
N LEU A 234 -0.32 10.64 -20.48
CA LEU A 234 0.29 10.64 -19.16
C LEU A 234 1.42 11.67 -19.08
N ALA A 235 2.34 11.64 -20.03
CA ALA A 235 3.50 12.55 -20.05
C ALA A 235 3.08 14.03 -20.04
N ASN A 236 2.02 14.37 -20.78
CA ASN A 236 1.46 15.73 -20.76
C ASN A 236 0.80 16.04 -19.41
N ALA A 237 0.00 15.12 -18.88
CA ALA A 237 -0.72 15.31 -17.62
C ALA A 237 0.23 15.53 -16.42
N ILE A 238 1.33 14.77 -16.33
CA ILE A 238 2.30 14.95 -15.24
C ILE A 238 3.11 16.25 -15.37
N VAL A 239 3.39 16.70 -16.60
CA VAL A 239 4.05 18.00 -16.84
C VAL A 239 3.15 19.16 -16.48
N GLU A 240 1.88 19.10 -16.90
CA GLU A 240 0.88 20.09 -16.55
C GLU A 240 0.68 20.16 -15.04
N LYS A 241 0.52 19.00 -14.38
CA LYS A 241 0.38 18.92 -12.92
C LYS A 241 1.60 19.52 -12.20
N ALA A 242 2.81 19.15 -12.60
CA ALA A 242 4.04 19.69 -12.02
C ALA A 242 4.16 21.21 -12.21
N TYR A 243 3.75 21.75 -13.36
CA TYR A 243 3.72 23.19 -13.61
C TYR A 243 2.72 23.92 -12.71
N LEU A 244 1.51 23.37 -12.56
CA LEU A 244 0.48 23.94 -11.69
C LEU A 244 0.93 23.94 -10.22
N ASP A 245 1.55 22.86 -9.74
CA ASP A 245 2.02 22.77 -8.36
C ASP A 245 3.18 23.74 -8.09
N ALA A 246 4.09 23.93 -9.07
CA ALA A 246 5.19 24.89 -8.95
C ALA A 246 4.69 26.35 -8.89
N THR A 247 3.69 26.70 -9.71
CA THR A 247 3.10 28.05 -9.71
C THR A 247 2.31 28.31 -8.43
N ALA A 248 1.50 27.34 -7.98
CA ALA A 248 0.77 27.43 -6.71
C ALA A 248 1.71 27.63 -5.51
N LYS A 249 2.84 26.90 -5.47
CA LYS A 249 3.86 27.07 -4.43
C LYS A 249 4.49 28.46 -4.45
N ALA A 250 4.88 28.96 -5.63
CA ALA A 250 5.46 30.29 -5.78
C ALA A 250 4.52 31.41 -5.31
N ASP A 251 3.22 31.29 -5.60
CA ASP A 251 2.22 32.25 -5.14
C ASP A 251 1.97 32.15 -3.63
N ALA A 252 1.97 30.96 -3.05
CA ALA A 252 1.91 30.76 -1.60
C ALA A 252 3.11 31.39 -0.87
N ASP A 253 4.32 31.20 -1.40
CA ASP A 253 5.55 31.77 -0.86
C ASP A 253 5.54 33.31 -0.91
N ARG A 254 5.05 33.89 -2.02
CA ARG A 254 4.85 35.35 -2.13
C ARG A 254 3.89 35.89 -1.09
N VAL A 255 2.75 35.23 -0.88
CA VAL A 255 1.76 35.63 0.14
C VAL A 255 2.35 35.53 1.54
N HIS A 256 3.09 34.46 1.83
CA HIS A 256 3.77 34.29 3.11
C HIS A 256 4.83 35.38 3.35
N ALA A 257 5.65 35.70 2.36
CA ALA A 257 6.64 36.77 2.44
C ALA A 257 5.99 38.15 2.69
N MET A 258 4.88 38.46 2.00
CA MET A 258 4.12 39.69 2.24
C MET A 258 3.55 39.76 3.67
N ARG A 259 3.08 38.63 4.22
CA ARG A 259 2.60 38.55 5.61
C ARG A 259 3.74 38.77 6.60
N GLN A 260 4.89 38.14 6.41
CA GLN A 260 6.06 38.33 7.27
C GLN A 260 6.58 39.77 7.24
N GLN A 261 6.64 40.38 6.06
CA GLN A 261 7.00 41.79 5.94
C GLN A 261 6.05 42.69 6.75
N LYS A 262 4.72 42.49 6.65
CA LYS A 262 3.75 43.24 7.45
C LYS A 262 3.91 43.04 8.95
N VAL A 263 4.26 41.82 9.40
CA VAL A 263 4.54 41.54 10.82
C VAL A 263 5.77 42.32 11.29
N HIS A 264 6.87 42.27 10.54
CA HIS A 264 8.08 43.05 10.85
C HIS A 264 7.81 44.56 10.88
N GLU A 265 7.04 45.08 9.92
CA GLU A 265 6.61 46.48 9.91
C GLU A 265 5.79 46.81 11.17
N MET A 266 4.85 45.94 11.58
CA MET A 266 4.05 46.13 12.80
C MET A 266 4.89 46.09 14.09
N GLU A 267 5.88 45.19 14.17
CA GLU A 267 6.80 45.07 15.31
C GLU A 267 7.72 46.29 15.42
N ALA A 268 8.21 46.81 14.28
CA ALA A 268 8.96 48.05 14.22
C ALA A 268 8.13 49.24 14.74
N ILE A 269 6.86 49.37 14.29
CA ILE A 269 5.94 50.40 14.79
C ILE A 269 5.70 50.26 16.30
N ARG A 270 5.46 49.04 16.81
CA ARG A 270 5.30 48.81 18.26
C ARG A 270 6.53 49.24 19.04
N THR A 271 7.72 48.90 18.54
CA THR A 271 9.00 49.23 19.19
C THR A 271 9.20 50.75 19.22
N TYR A 272 8.91 51.42 18.11
CA TYR A 272 8.92 52.89 18.02
C TYR A 272 7.97 53.53 19.04
N LEU A 273 6.70 53.10 19.07
CA LEU A 273 5.69 53.64 19.98
C LEU A 273 6.07 53.41 21.46
N LYS A 274 6.71 52.28 21.77
CA LYS A 274 7.21 52.00 23.13
C LYS A 274 8.36 52.92 23.52
N ALA A 275 9.32 53.16 22.63
CA ALA A 275 10.43 54.08 22.86
C ALA A 275 9.93 55.52 23.13
N MET A 276 8.95 55.99 22.35
CA MET A 276 8.33 57.30 22.53
C MET A 276 7.62 57.46 23.89
N ARG A 277 7.02 56.39 24.43
CA ARG A 277 6.35 56.43 25.76
C ARG A 277 7.32 56.52 26.94
N HIS A 278 8.55 56.04 26.80
CA HIS A 278 9.54 56.00 27.90
C HIS A 278 10.53 57.18 27.89
N GLY A 279 10.39 58.15 26.97
CA GLY A 279 11.25 59.33 26.93
C GLY A 279 12.69 59.07 26.48
N GLU A 280 12.98 57.87 25.95
CA GLU A 280 14.30 57.52 25.44
C GLU A 280 14.50 58.13 24.04
N ALA A 281 15.27 59.23 24.00
CA ALA A 281 15.96 59.88 22.89
C ALA A 281 15.45 59.63 21.45
N ALA A 282 15.04 60.72 20.79
CA ALA A 282 14.69 60.83 19.37
C ALA A 282 15.66 60.13 18.37
N ALA A 283 16.89 59.81 18.79
CA ALA A 283 17.86 59.06 18.01
C ALA A 283 17.43 57.62 17.69
N ARG A 284 16.90 56.85 18.67
CA ARG A 284 16.42 55.47 18.44
C ARG A 284 15.15 55.43 17.59
N ALA A 285 14.30 56.43 17.77
CA ALA A 285 13.10 56.65 16.97
C ALA A 285 13.43 56.90 15.48
N ASN A 286 14.48 57.68 15.19
CA ASN A 286 14.92 57.98 13.82
C ASN A 286 15.61 56.79 13.12
N GLU A 287 16.36 55.95 13.85
CA GLU A 287 16.93 54.71 13.28
C GLU A 287 15.85 53.72 12.85
N ALA A 288 14.80 53.54 13.65
CA ALA A 288 13.67 52.67 13.30
C ALA A 288 12.89 53.16 12.07
N LEU A 289 12.72 54.48 11.92
CA LEU A 289 12.11 55.11 10.74
C LEU A 289 12.99 55.04 9.48
N ALA A 290 14.31 55.04 9.64
CA ALA A 290 15.26 54.86 8.53
C ALA A 290 15.19 53.45 7.94
N ALA A 291 14.93 52.44 8.76
CA ALA A 291 14.76 51.05 8.32
C ALA A 291 13.49 50.83 7.48
N PHE A 292 12.46 51.68 7.61
CA PHE A 292 11.17 51.54 6.92
C PHE A 292 10.65 52.89 6.38
N PRO A 293 11.13 53.34 5.20
CA PRO A 293 10.86 54.68 4.65
C PRO A 293 9.38 55.00 4.44
N ARG A 294 8.53 53.98 4.27
CA ARG A 294 7.08 54.13 4.04
C ARG A 294 6.32 54.62 5.29
N LEU A 295 6.90 54.51 6.49
CA LEU A 295 6.31 55.00 7.73
C LEU A 295 6.57 56.48 7.99
N LYS A 296 7.38 57.16 7.17
CA LYS A 296 7.65 58.61 7.30
C LYS A 296 6.42 59.52 7.05
N HIS A 297 5.33 58.95 6.55
CA HIS A 297 4.12 59.67 6.16
C HIS A 297 2.89 59.35 7.03
N VAL A 298 3.04 58.51 8.07
CA VAL A 298 1.99 58.17 9.06
C VAL A 298 2.19 59.00 10.31
#